data_AF-A4F661-F1
#
_entry.id   AF-A4F661-F1
#
_cell.length_a   1.000
_cell.length_b   1.000
_cell.length_c   1.000
_cell.angle_alpha   90.00
_cell.angle_beta   90.00
_cell.angle_gamma   90.00
#
_symmetry.space_group_name_H-M   'P 1'
#
loop_
_entity.id
_entity.type
_entity.pdbx_description
1 polymer ?
#
loop_
_entity_poly.entity_id
_entity_poly.type
_entity_poly.pdbx_seq_one_letter_code
_entity_poly.pdbx_strand_id
1 'polypeptide(L)'
;MSRALTLPEELLLLAHRESGKLRESTRVAAACAVAELGELALRGRLLVRFEESALPGLRFFRFEHAVIELLAAERTGLWWADHLLAELLQRREAGPIPLDYKWVRRHHDALPRHRAALAHRGLLRVEPATGLTRFIARERHRPDTAVRDALIAELRAPTAGRRALDARLLFLSDLVAAVGLHGELGISDRAFPRRMNPRRGIGVVTFRPEAMRDTSFALASAVPTRSGSDGGGGDGGDGGGDGGGGGGGD
;
A
#
# COMPACT_ATOMS: atom_id res chain seq x y z
N MET A 1 -4.05 11.47 -26.02
CA MET A 1 -3.27 10.31 -25.54
C MET A 1 -3.27 10.31 -24.02
N SER A 2 -4.13 9.51 -23.39
CA SER A 2 -4.19 9.38 -21.93
C SER A 2 -2.92 8.68 -21.44
N ARG A 3 -1.98 9.43 -20.85
CA ARG A 3 -0.77 8.87 -20.23
C ARG A 3 -1.20 7.85 -19.16
N ALA A 4 -0.69 6.63 -19.25
CA ALA A 4 -1.00 5.57 -18.28
C ALA A 4 -0.64 6.05 -16.86
N LEU A 5 -1.50 5.72 -15.89
CA LEU A 5 -1.22 5.96 -14.48
C LEU A 5 -0.13 4.99 -14.00
N THR A 6 0.70 5.45 -13.08
CA THR A 6 1.66 4.61 -12.37
C THR A 6 1.00 3.95 -11.17
N LEU A 7 1.55 2.84 -10.70
CA LEU A 7 1.04 2.13 -9.53
C LEU A 7 0.79 3.02 -8.28
N PRO A 8 1.70 3.93 -7.85
CA PRO A 8 1.43 4.81 -6.73
C PRO A 8 0.30 5.82 -6.99
N GLU A 9 0.15 6.29 -8.24
CA GLU A 9 -0.95 7.18 -8.63
C GLU A 9 -2.31 6.46 -8.56
N GLU A 10 -2.38 5.22 -9.03
CA GLU A 10 -3.60 4.39 -8.97
C GLU A 10 -4.02 4.11 -7.53
N LEU A 11 -3.05 3.71 -6.70
CA LEU A 11 -3.28 3.50 -5.27
C LEU A 11 -3.81 4.77 -4.59
N LEU A 12 -3.22 5.93 -4.90
CA LEU A 12 -3.60 7.19 -4.27
C LEU A 12 -5.02 7.62 -4.66
N LEU A 13 -5.41 7.45 -5.93
CA LEU A 13 -6.79 7.70 -6.38
C LEU A 13 -7.81 6.81 -5.65
N LEU A 14 -7.47 5.53 -5.43
CA LEU A 14 -8.33 4.60 -4.68
C LEU A 14 -8.39 4.92 -3.19
N ALA A 15 -7.28 5.38 -2.60
CA ALA A 15 -7.17 5.72 -1.18
C ALA A 15 -7.90 7.01 -0.79
N HIS A 16 -8.13 7.92 -1.73
CA HIS A 16 -8.96 9.09 -1.50
C HIS A 16 -10.44 8.73 -1.47
N ARG A 17 -11.15 9.24 -0.45
CA ARG A 17 -12.62 9.24 -0.41
C ARG A 17 -13.17 10.27 -1.40
N GLU A 18 -14.42 10.09 -1.82
CA GLU A 18 -15.17 11.11 -2.57
C GLU A 18 -15.22 12.47 -1.84
N SER A 19 -15.25 12.44 -0.50
CA SER A 19 -15.16 13.65 0.35
C SER A 19 -13.81 14.41 0.28
N GLY A 20 -12.85 13.88 -0.48
CA GLY A 20 -11.49 14.39 -0.62
C GLY A 20 -10.54 14.05 0.54
N LYS A 21 -11.03 13.38 1.58
CA LYS A 21 -10.21 12.91 2.70
C LYS A 21 -9.37 11.70 2.29
N LEU A 22 -8.08 11.72 2.63
CA LEU A 22 -7.21 10.56 2.52
C LEU A 22 -7.49 9.60 3.69
N ARG A 23 -7.59 8.31 3.40
CA ARG A 23 -7.71 7.25 4.41
C ARG A 23 -6.33 6.99 5.02
N GLU A 24 -6.29 6.77 6.34
CA GLU A 24 -5.08 6.37 7.10
C GLU A 24 -3.75 6.90 6.51
N SER A 25 -3.54 8.21 6.58
CA SER A 25 -2.51 8.91 5.80
C SER A 25 -1.11 8.31 5.93
N THR A 26 -0.73 7.84 7.12
CA THR A 26 0.57 7.21 7.38
C THR A 26 0.71 5.87 6.65
N ARG A 27 -0.34 5.04 6.66
CA ARG A 27 -0.33 3.75 5.98
C ARG A 27 -0.33 3.92 4.47
N VAL A 28 -1.10 4.89 3.95
CA VAL A 28 -1.08 5.21 2.52
C VAL A 28 0.26 5.81 2.10
N ALA A 29 0.91 6.62 2.94
CA ALA A 29 2.25 7.13 2.64
C ALA A 29 3.27 6.00 2.49
N ALA A 30 3.27 5.04 3.43
CA ALA A 30 4.07 3.84 3.34
C ALA A 30 3.77 3.02 2.08
N ALA A 31 2.48 2.82 1.79
CA ALA A 31 2.06 2.06 0.61
C ALA A 31 2.39 2.76 -0.71
N CYS A 32 2.39 4.11 -0.77
CA CYS A 32 2.88 4.86 -1.92
C CYS A 32 4.38 4.64 -2.15
N ALA A 33 5.20 4.66 -1.10
CA ALA A 33 6.63 4.36 -1.21
C ALA A 33 6.88 2.94 -1.71
N VAL A 34 6.14 1.97 -1.17
CA VAL A 34 6.19 0.57 -1.61
C VAL A 34 5.70 0.43 -3.07
N ALA A 35 4.68 1.18 -3.47
CA ALA A 35 4.18 1.18 -4.84
C ALA A 35 5.20 1.74 -5.84
N GLU A 36 6.10 2.64 -5.44
CA GLU A 36 7.24 3.06 -6.28
C GLU A 36 8.16 1.88 -6.62
N LEU A 37 8.44 0.99 -5.65
CA LEU A 37 9.17 -0.26 -5.90
C LEU A 37 8.37 -1.23 -6.78
N GLY A 38 7.06 -1.31 -6.55
CA GLY A 38 6.17 -2.15 -7.37
C GLY A 38 6.15 -1.74 -8.84
N GLU A 39 6.12 -0.44 -9.12
CA GLU A 39 6.24 0.10 -10.48
C GLU A 39 7.62 -0.19 -11.10
N LEU A 40 8.70 -0.11 -10.32
CA LEU A 40 10.04 -0.54 -10.79
C LEU A 40 10.06 -2.04 -11.12
N ALA A 41 9.41 -2.87 -10.32
CA ALA A 41 9.25 -4.31 -10.61
C ALA A 41 8.43 -4.56 -11.88
N LEU A 42 7.32 -3.84 -12.07
CA LEU A 42 6.50 -3.91 -13.29
C LEU A 42 7.28 -3.51 -14.55
N ARG A 43 8.29 -2.65 -14.40
CA ARG A 43 9.22 -2.22 -15.45
C ARG A 43 10.46 -3.12 -15.57
N GLY A 44 10.50 -4.22 -14.83
CA GLY A 44 11.60 -5.19 -14.88
C GLY A 44 12.92 -4.66 -14.34
N ARG A 45 12.90 -3.69 -13.42
CA ARG A 45 14.11 -3.11 -12.82
C ARG A 45 14.54 -3.81 -11.55
N LEU A 46 13.60 -4.39 -10.81
CA LEU A 46 13.90 -5.09 -9.57
C LEU A 46 12.95 -6.24 -9.30
N LEU A 47 13.36 -7.12 -8.38
CA LEU A 47 12.53 -8.07 -7.66
C LEU A 47 12.79 -7.93 -6.17
N VAL A 48 11.93 -8.53 -5.35
CA VAL A 48 12.19 -8.71 -3.92
C VAL A 48 12.37 -10.19 -3.66
N ARG A 49 13.51 -10.55 -3.06
CA ARG A 49 13.82 -11.90 -2.61
C ARG A 49 13.58 -12.01 -1.12
N PHE A 50 13.17 -13.18 -0.68
CA PHE A 50 13.07 -13.54 0.72
C PHE A 50 13.83 -14.83 0.96
N GLU A 51 14.36 -14.97 2.16
CA GLU A 51 14.89 -16.25 2.61
C GLU A 51 13.71 -17.14 3.04
N GLU A 52 13.51 -18.25 2.32
CA GLU A 52 12.52 -19.25 2.70
C GLU A 52 13.04 -19.99 3.94
N SER A 53 12.38 -19.79 5.09
CA SER A 53 12.62 -20.59 6.27
C SER A 53 11.58 -21.71 6.35
N ALA A 54 12.05 -22.94 6.44
CA ALA A 54 11.19 -24.10 6.62
C ALA A 54 11.45 -24.75 7.98
N LEU A 55 10.39 -24.89 8.78
CA LEU A 55 10.32 -25.92 9.82
C LEU A 55 9.71 -27.20 9.22
N PRO A 56 9.97 -28.39 9.80
CA PRO A 56 9.31 -29.61 9.37
C PRO A 56 7.78 -29.44 9.40
N GLY A 57 7.14 -29.53 8.23
CA GLY A 57 5.68 -29.38 8.07
C GLY A 57 5.14 -27.95 7.99
N LEU A 58 5.95 -26.91 8.25
CA LEU A 58 5.56 -25.50 8.11
C LEU A 58 6.61 -24.69 7.35
N ARG A 59 6.21 -24.12 6.22
CA ARG A 59 6.99 -23.09 5.52
C ARG A 59 6.47 -21.73 5.95
N PHE A 60 7.35 -20.85 6.40
CA PHE A 60 7.02 -19.46 6.68
C PHE A 60 8.10 -18.54 6.13
N PHE A 61 7.66 -17.44 5.55
CA PHE A 61 8.54 -16.45 4.97
C PHE A 61 8.98 -15.50 6.07
N ARG A 62 10.30 -15.40 6.29
CA ARG A 62 10.86 -14.39 7.18
C ARG A 62 11.01 -13.09 6.41
N PHE A 63 9.99 -12.24 6.49
CA PHE A 63 9.98 -10.93 5.83
C PHE A 63 11.05 -9.98 6.38
N GLU A 64 11.57 -10.24 7.57
CA GLU A 64 12.70 -9.49 8.16
C GLU A 64 13.97 -9.58 7.32
N HIS A 65 14.05 -10.53 6.39
CA HIS A 65 15.17 -10.73 5.46
C HIS A 65 14.77 -10.52 4.00
N ALA A 66 13.70 -9.75 3.74
CA ALA A 66 13.38 -9.37 2.37
C ALA A 66 14.46 -8.42 1.82
N VAL A 67 15.04 -8.77 0.67
CA VAL A 67 16.12 -8.00 0.01
C VAL A 67 15.67 -7.59 -1.38
N ILE A 68 15.91 -6.33 -1.73
CA ILE A 68 15.69 -5.80 -3.07
C ILE A 68 16.84 -6.27 -3.98
N GLU A 69 16.50 -7.02 -5.01
CA GLU A 69 17.41 -7.46 -6.07
C GLU A 69 17.24 -6.57 -7.30
N LEU A 70 18.29 -5.84 -7.71
CA LEU A 70 18.28 -5.05 -8.93
C LEU A 70 18.58 -5.92 -10.15
N LEU A 71 17.66 -5.94 -11.11
CA LEU A 71 17.76 -6.71 -12.34
C LEU A 71 18.39 -5.90 -13.48
N ALA A 72 18.08 -4.60 -13.53
CA ALA A 72 18.38 -3.74 -14.66
C ALA A 72 18.59 -2.29 -14.18
N ALA A 73 19.59 -1.61 -14.75
CA ALA A 73 19.97 -0.24 -14.39
C ALA A 73 19.45 0.80 -15.40
N GLU A 74 18.81 0.35 -16.47
CA GLU A 74 18.34 1.22 -17.54
C GLU A 74 17.25 2.17 -17.04
N ARG A 75 17.28 3.39 -17.56
CA ARG A 75 16.27 4.39 -17.24
C ARG A 75 14.88 3.90 -17.62
N THR A 76 13.90 4.33 -16.86
CA THR A 76 12.47 4.03 -17.02
C THR A 76 11.73 5.12 -17.79
N GLY A 77 12.32 6.32 -17.89
CA GLY A 77 11.67 7.51 -18.43
C GLY A 77 10.73 8.21 -17.45
N LEU A 78 10.60 7.71 -16.22
CA LEU A 78 9.93 8.40 -15.12
C LEU A 78 10.99 9.01 -14.22
N TRP A 79 10.99 10.34 -14.07
CA TRP A 79 12.00 11.05 -13.29
C TRP A 79 12.15 10.50 -11.86
N TRP A 80 11.03 10.27 -11.16
CA TRP A 80 11.07 9.77 -9.78
C TRP A 80 11.59 8.33 -9.71
N ALA A 81 11.26 7.49 -10.70
CA ALA A 81 11.67 6.09 -10.71
C ALA A 81 13.15 5.96 -11.10
N ASP A 82 13.63 6.80 -12.02
CA ASP A 82 15.05 6.91 -12.35
C ASP A 82 15.87 7.40 -11.15
N HIS A 83 15.35 8.37 -10.39
CA HIS A 83 15.99 8.84 -9.16
C HIS A 83 16.06 7.75 -8.10
N LEU A 84 14.95 7.04 -7.86
CA LEU A 84 14.90 5.92 -6.93
C LEU A 84 15.83 4.78 -7.38
N LEU A 85 15.88 4.47 -8.67
CA LEU A 85 16.77 3.45 -9.22
C LEU A 85 18.24 3.82 -9.00
N ALA A 86 18.61 5.09 -9.20
CA ALA A 86 19.96 5.58 -8.91
C ALA A 86 20.33 5.45 -7.42
N GLU A 87 19.40 5.78 -6.51
CA GLU A 87 19.58 5.58 -5.06
C GLU A 87 19.81 4.09 -4.73
N LEU A 88 19.01 3.20 -5.31
CA LEU A 88 19.15 1.76 -5.08
C LEU A 88 20.49 1.24 -5.62
N LEU A 89 20.92 1.69 -6.80
CA LEU A 89 22.23 1.33 -7.37
C LEU A 89 23.38 1.74 -6.46
N GLN A 90 23.35 2.98 -5.95
CA GLN A 90 24.35 3.46 -5.00
C GLN A 90 24.38 2.62 -3.72
N ARG A 91 23.22 2.21 -3.21
CA ARG A 91 23.16 1.35 -2.00
C ARG A 91 23.64 -0.06 -2.24
N ARG A 92 23.41 -0.61 -3.44
CA ARG A 92 23.88 -1.94 -3.81
C ARG A 92 25.41 -2.05 -3.68
N GLU A 93 26.13 -0.97 -3.95
CA GLU A 93 27.59 -0.92 -3.78
C GLU A 93 28.03 -1.11 -2.31
N ALA A 94 27.17 -0.73 -1.36
CA ALA A 94 27.40 -0.91 0.07
C ALA A 94 26.93 -2.28 0.61
N GLY A 95 26.24 -3.09 -0.21
CA GLY A 95 25.77 -4.43 0.15
C GLY A 95 24.29 -4.69 -0.18
N PRO A 96 23.73 -5.80 0.35
CA PRO A 96 22.32 -6.13 0.18
C PRO A 96 21.40 -5.01 0.66
N ILE A 97 20.34 -4.73 -0.11
CA ILE A 97 19.39 -3.65 0.20
C ILE A 97 18.18 -4.25 0.92
N PRO A 98 18.06 -4.11 2.25
CA PRO A 98 16.92 -4.65 2.97
C PRO A 98 15.65 -3.86 2.63
N LEU A 99 14.55 -4.58 2.41
CA LEU A 99 13.20 -4.04 2.40
C LEU A 99 12.68 -4.02 3.84
N ASP A 100 13.13 -3.04 4.61
CA ASP A 100 12.72 -2.86 6.00
C ASP A 100 11.85 -1.62 6.22
N TYR A 101 11.30 -1.49 7.43
CA TYR A 101 10.51 -0.32 7.82
C TYR A 101 11.31 1.00 7.70
N LYS A 102 12.64 0.98 7.90
CA LYS A 102 13.48 2.18 7.79
C LYS A 102 13.53 2.67 6.34
N TRP A 103 13.59 1.76 5.37
CA TRP A 103 13.50 2.08 3.96
C TRP A 103 12.18 2.81 3.66
N VAL A 104 11.05 2.22 4.07
CA VAL A 104 9.71 2.79 3.83
C VAL A 104 9.58 4.18 4.47
N ARG A 105 10.03 4.34 5.72
CA ARG A 105 9.98 5.63 6.44
C ARG A 105 10.82 6.70 5.76
N ARG A 106 11.98 6.34 5.19
CA ARG A 106 12.85 7.29 4.47
C ARG A 106 12.20 7.81 3.18
N HIS A 107 11.25 7.07 2.62
CA HIS A 107 10.56 7.40 1.36
C HIS A 107 9.15 7.97 1.57
N HIS A 108 8.88 8.56 2.74
CA HIS A 108 7.57 9.16 3.06
C HIS A 108 7.15 10.28 2.08
N ASP A 109 8.10 10.92 1.39
CA ASP A 109 7.86 11.94 0.37
C ASP A 109 7.21 11.41 -0.92
N ALA A 110 7.08 10.08 -1.09
CA ALA A 110 6.39 9.50 -2.24
C ALA A 110 4.94 10.00 -2.33
N LEU A 111 4.22 10.07 -1.21
CA LEU A 111 2.82 10.50 -1.19
C LEU A 111 2.61 11.95 -1.65
N PRO A 112 3.26 12.97 -1.06
CA PRO A 112 3.09 14.35 -1.53
C PRO A 112 3.53 14.52 -2.99
N ARG A 113 4.57 13.80 -3.43
CA ARG A 113 5.03 13.81 -4.83
C ARG A 113 3.95 13.31 -5.81
N HIS A 114 3.40 12.11 -5.58
CA HIS A 114 2.37 11.54 -6.47
C HIS A 114 1.05 12.29 -6.39
N ARG A 115 0.72 12.86 -5.23
CA ARG A 115 -0.42 13.76 -5.08
C ARG A 115 -0.27 15.01 -5.95
N ALA A 116 0.90 15.65 -5.92
CA ALA A 116 1.18 16.82 -6.75
C ALA A 116 1.12 16.48 -8.25
N ALA A 117 1.66 15.32 -8.64
CA ALA A 117 1.61 14.83 -10.02
C ALA A 117 0.17 14.62 -10.52
N LEU A 118 -0.68 13.96 -9.71
CA LEU A 118 -2.10 13.79 -10.01
C LEU A 118 -2.86 15.12 -10.07
N ALA A 119 -2.56 16.05 -9.17
CA ALA A 119 -3.17 17.38 -9.17
C ALA A 119 -2.80 18.17 -10.43
N HIS A 120 -1.53 18.15 -10.83
CA HIS A 120 -1.06 18.77 -12.07
C HIS A 120 -1.75 18.19 -13.31
N ARG A 121 -2.08 16.90 -13.28
CA ARG A 121 -2.81 16.19 -14.35
C ARG A 121 -4.33 16.40 -14.30
N GLY A 122 -4.85 17.13 -13.32
CA GLY A 122 -6.29 17.34 -13.12
C GLY A 122 -7.05 16.13 -12.57
N LEU A 123 -6.34 15.08 -12.12
CA LEU A 123 -6.92 13.85 -11.60
C LEU A 123 -7.16 13.87 -10.08
N LEU A 124 -6.54 14.83 -9.39
CA LEU A 124 -6.89 15.20 -8.02
C LEU A 124 -7.21 16.70 -7.98
N ARG A 125 -8.47 17.03 -7.71
CA ARG A 125 -8.86 18.43 -7.49
C ARG A 125 -8.51 18.84 -6.07
N VAL A 126 -7.64 19.83 -5.96
CA VAL A 126 -7.29 20.47 -4.69
C VAL A 126 -8.41 21.43 -4.31
N GLU A 127 -9.02 21.20 -3.14
CA GLU A 127 -9.98 22.13 -2.55
C GLU A 127 -9.29 22.87 -1.39
N PRO A 128 -9.06 24.19 -1.54
CA PRO A 128 -8.47 24.97 -0.47
C PRO A 128 -9.41 24.97 0.74
N ALA A 129 -8.84 24.86 1.94
CA ALA A 129 -9.61 25.06 3.16
C ALA A 129 -10.18 26.49 3.20
N THR A 130 -11.50 26.61 3.37
CA THR A 130 -12.21 27.91 3.38
C THR A 130 -12.50 28.39 4.80
N GLY A 131 -12.34 29.70 5.03
CA GLY A 131 -12.75 30.38 6.28
C GLY A 131 -11.93 29.98 7.52
N LEU A 132 -12.59 29.97 8.69
CA LEU A 132 -12.01 29.59 10.00
C LEU A 132 -11.40 28.19 10.02
N THR A 133 -11.77 27.33 9.05
CA THR A 133 -11.20 25.99 8.91
C THR A 133 -9.79 25.98 8.33
N ARG A 134 -9.26 27.09 7.77
CA ARG A 134 -7.90 27.12 7.21
C ARG A 134 -6.81 26.74 8.23
N PHE A 135 -7.06 26.99 9.52
CA PHE A 135 -6.12 26.68 10.59
C PHE A 135 -6.26 25.25 11.16
N ILE A 136 -7.34 24.53 10.82
CA ILE A 136 -7.69 23.23 11.42
C ILE A 136 -7.90 22.13 10.36
N ALA A 137 -8.36 22.50 9.16
CA ALA A 137 -8.71 21.58 8.11
C ALA A 137 -7.50 21.28 7.21
N ARG A 138 -7.16 19.99 7.19
CA ARG A 138 -6.26 19.42 6.19
C ARG A 138 -6.84 19.64 4.79
N GLU A 139 -5.95 19.96 3.85
CA GLU A 139 -6.26 20.15 2.43
C GLU A 139 -6.99 18.92 1.86
N ARG A 140 -8.11 19.16 1.17
CA ARG A 140 -8.95 18.10 0.59
C ARG A 140 -8.56 17.91 -0.86
N HIS A 141 -8.39 16.64 -1.24
CA HIS A 141 -8.03 16.27 -2.60
C HIS A 141 -9.09 15.32 -3.13
N ARG A 142 -9.98 15.81 -4.01
CA ARG A 142 -11.04 14.99 -4.59
C ARG A 142 -10.53 14.25 -5.82
N PRO A 143 -10.60 12.91 -5.85
CA PRO A 143 -10.20 12.15 -7.03
C PRO A 143 -11.21 12.38 -8.16
N ASP A 144 -10.74 12.34 -9.39
CA ASP A 144 -11.60 12.19 -10.55
C ASP A 144 -12.43 10.90 -10.38
N THR A 145 -13.75 11.06 -10.30
CA THR A 145 -14.67 9.96 -9.98
C THR A 145 -14.72 8.94 -11.11
N ALA A 146 -14.69 9.38 -12.37
CA ALA A 146 -14.73 8.47 -13.51
C ALA A 146 -13.48 7.58 -13.57
N VAL A 147 -12.30 8.16 -13.34
CA VAL A 147 -11.04 7.40 -13.30
C VAL A 147 -11.01 6.45 -12.10
N ARG A 148 -11.43 6.92 -10.93
CA ARG A 148 -11.49 6.09 -9.72
C ARG A 148 -12.46 4.91 -9.88
N ASP A 149 -13.64 5.14 -10.43
CA ASP A 149 -14.64 4.10 -10.64
C ASP A 149 -14.19 3.07 -11.69
N ALA A 150 -13.50 3.53 -12.73
CA ALA A 150 -12.85 2.64 -13.70
C ALA A 150 -11.80 1.74 -13.03
N LEU A 151 -10.94 2.28 -12.15
CA LEU A 151 -9.96 1.48 -11.39
C LEU A 151 -10.65 0.46 -10.46
N ILE A 152 -11.74 0.84 -9.80
CA ILE A 152 -12.53 -0.07 -8.97
C ILE A 152 -13.13 -1.20 -9.82
N ALA A 153 -13.68 -0.87 -10.98
CA ALA A 153 -14.23 -1.85 -11.91
C ALA A 153 -13.13 -2.82 -12.42
N GLU A 154 -11.94 -2.32 -12.74
CA GLU A 154 -10.78 -3.12 -13.12
C GLU A 154 -10.36 -4.08 -12.01
N LEU A 155 -10.27 -3.61 -10.76
CA LEU A 155 -9.92 -4.46 -9.61
C LEU A 155 -10.96 -5.55 -9.30
N ARG A 156 -12.24 -5.28 -9.58
CA ARG A 156 -13.32 -6.26 -9.42
C ARG A 156 -13.43 -7.25 -10.57
N ALA A 157 -12.87 -6.94 -11.75
CA ALA A 157 -13.02 -7.77 -12.94
C ALA A 157 -12.44 -9.19 -12.77
N PRO A 158 -11.25 -9.39 -12.15
CA PRO A 158 -10.72 -10.73 -11.87
C PRO A 158 -11.61 -11.57 -10.97
N THR A 159 -12.17 -10.99 -9.91
CA THR A 159 -13.07 -11.69 -8.98
C THR A 159 -14.34 -12.19 -9.67
N ALA A 160 -14.83 -11.41 -10.63
CA ALA A 160 -16.03 -11.75 -11.41
C ALA A 160 -15.73 -12.71 -12.58
N GLY A 161 -14.49 -13.20 -12.73
CA GLY A 161 -14.09 -14.02 -13.87
C GLY A 161 -14.12 -13.29 -15.21
N ARG A 162 -14.23 -11.95 -15.21
CA ARG A 162 -14.36 -11.13 -16.43
C ARG A 162 -13.02 -10.82 -17.08
N ARG A 163 -11.91 -10.96 -16.34
CA ARG A 163 -10.55 -10.67 -16.80
C ARG A 163 -9.54 -11.51 -16.04
N ALA A 164 -8.46 -11.93 -16.70
CA ALA A 164 -7.32 -12.53 -16.01
C ALA A 164 -6.58 -11.51 -15.13
N LEU A 165 -6.04 -11.96 -13.99
CA LEU A 165 -5.21 -11.12 -13.12
C LEU A 165 -3.84 -10.90 -13.76
N ASP A 166 -3.59 -9.70 -14.26
CA ASP A 166 -2.24 -9.27 -14.69
C ASP A 166 -1.41 -8.78 -13.48
N ALA A 167 -0.10 -8.52 -13.64
CA ALA A 167 0.70 -8.11 -12.48
C ALA A 167 0.33 -6.73 -11.99
N ARG A 168 -0.02 -5.78 -12.87
CA ARG A 168 -0.41 -4.44 -12.41
C ARG A 168 -1.56 -4.57 -11.43
N LEU A 169 -2.59 -5.34 -11.79
CA LEU A 169 -3.73 -5.62 -10.92
C LEU A 169 -3.36 -6.46 -9.68
N LEU A 170 -2.39 -7.38 -9.78
CA LEU A 170 -1.86 -8.11 -8.63
C LEU A 170 -1.21 -7.17 -7.60
N PHE A 171 -0.25 -6.34 -8.04
CA PHE A 171 0.43 -5.36 -7.19
C PHE A 171 -0.57 -4.38 -6.57
N LEU A 172 -1.49 -3.85 -7.40
CA LEU A 172 -2.50 -2.91 -6.92
C LEU A 172 -3.45 -3.56 -5.91
N SER A 173 -3.87 -4.80 -6.15
CA SER A 173 -4.73 -5.55 -5.23
C SER A 173 -4.04 -5.82 -3.89
N ASP A 174 -2.78 -6.26 -3.91
CA ASP A 174 -2.02 -6.53 -2.68
C ASP A 174 -1.79 -5.25 -1.87
N LEU A 175 -1.52 -4.12 -2.53
CA LEU A 175 -1.41 -2.81 -1.89
C LEU A 175 -2.75 -2.34 -1.30
N VAL A 176 -3.85 -2.45 -2.05
CA VAL A 176 -5.22 -2.14 -1.60
C VAL A 176 -5.59 -2.98 -0.37
N ALA A 177 -5.22 -4.26 -0.36
CA ALA A 177 -5.40 -5.12 0.79
C ALA A 177 -4.53 -4.68 1.97
N ALA A 178 -3.26 -4.33 1.73
CA ALA A 178 -2.33 -3.88 2.75
C ALA A 178 -2.76 -2.58 3.44
N VAL A 179 -3.40 -1.66 2.70
CA VAL A 179 -3.97 -0.43 3.25
C VAL A 179 -5.40 -0.59 3.80
N GLY A 180 -5.99 -1.78 3.73
CA GLY A 180 -7.32 -2.06 4.30
C GLY A 180 -8.49 -1.52 3.48
N LEU A 181 -8.32 -1.29 2.17
CA LEU A 181 -9.35 -0.69 1.31
C LEU A 181 -10.31 -1.69 0.67
N HIS A 182 -9.99 -3.00 0.70
CA HIS A 182 -10.74 -4.05 -0.01
C HIS A 182 -12.26 -4.02 0.26
N GLY A 183 -12.69 -3.99 1.53
CA GLY A 183 -14.10 -4.03 1.89
C GLY A 183 -14.88 -2.81 1.39
N GLU A 184 -14.26 -1.64 1.46
CA GLU A 184 -14.88 -0.37 1.04
C GLU A 184 -14.94 -0.23 -0.48
N LEU A 185 -13.97 -0.81 -1.18
CA LEU A 185 -13.98 -0.91 -2.64
C LEU A 185 -14.85 -2.08 -3.12
N GLY A 186 -15.55 -2.80 -2.23
CA GLY A 186 -16.39 -3.95 -2.58
C GLY A 186 -15.60 -5.08 -3.24
N ILE A 187 -14.34 -5.24 -2.85
CA ILE A 187 -13.44 -6.31 -3.28
C ILE A 187 -13.50 -7.39 -2.21
N SER A 188 -13.94 -8.59 -2.58
CA SER A 188 -14.05 -9.70 -1.64
C SER A 188 -12.68 -10.18 -1.17
N ASP A 189 -12.49 -10.41 0.12
CA ASP A 189 -11.28 -11.05 0.67
C ASP A 189 -11.01 -12.43 0.09
N ARG A 190 -12.07 -13.10 -0.40
CA ARG A 190 -11.96 -14.40 -1.07
C ARG A 190 -11.45 -14.30 -2.51
N ALA A 191 -11.48 -13.10 -3.10
CA ALA A 191 -11.05 -12.85 -4.48
C ALA A 191 -9.54 -13.01 -4.66
N PHE A 192 -8.79 -12.66 -3.62
CA PHE A 192 -7.35 -12.70 -3.60
C PHE A 192 -6.96 -13.50 -2.38
N PRO A 193 -6.96 -14.84 -2.48
CA PRO A 193 -6.64 -15.68 -1.33
C PRO A 193 -5.24 -15.30 -0.83
N ARG A 194 -5.19 -14.47 0.23
CA ARG A 194 -4.06 -14.37 1.15
C ARG A 194 -3.91 -15.75 1.75
N ARG A 195 -3.13 -16.60 1.10
CA ARG A 195 -2.88 -17.94 1.60
C ARG A 195 -1.40 -18.10 1.73
N MET A 196 -1.02 -18.32 2.98
CA MET A 196 0.28 -18.62 3.58
C MET A 196 0.99 -19.82 2.94
N ASN A 197 0.91 -20.00 1.63
CA ASN A 197 1.62 -21.02 0.89
C ASN A 197 1.63 -20.66 -0.61
N PRO A 198 2.68 -20.00 -1.12
CA PRO A 198 2.86 -19.71 -2.55
C PRO A 198 2.75 -20.95 -3.45
N ARG A 199 2.87 -22.15 -2.87
CA ARG A 199 2.87 -23.44 -3.58
C ARG A 199 1.54 -24.22 -3.57
N ARG A 200 0.48 -23.77 -2.88
CA ARG A 200 -0.85 -24.40 -3.00
C ARG A 200 -1.78 -23.55 -3.85
N GLY A 201 -1.55 -23.63 -5.16
CA GLY A 201 -2.44 -23.05 -6.16
C GLY A 201 -3.80 -23.76 -6.20
N ILE A 202 -4.88 -22.97 -6.20
CA ILE A 202 -6.08 -23.24 -7.00
C ILE A 202 -6.52 -21.89 -7.53
N GLY A 203 -6.36 -21.72 -8.84
CA GLY A 203 -6.55 -20.47 -9.56
C GLY A 203 -5.43 -20.35 -10.58
N VAL A 204 -5.70 -20.85 -11.79
CA VAL A 204 -4.80 -20.77 -12.93
C VAL A 204 -4.58 -19.30 -13.25
N VAL A 205 -3.60 -18.67 -12.62
CA VAL A 205 -2.98 -17.46 -13.15
C VAL A 205 -2.13 -17.96 -14.30
N THR A 206 -2.77 -18.13 -15.45
CA THR A 206 -2.07 -18.26 -16.71
C THR A 206 -1.15 -17.05 -16.82
N PHE A 207 0.15 -17.31 -16.93
CA PHE A 207 1.11 -16.39 -17.53
C PHE A 207 1.78 -15.31 -16.67
N ARG A 208 2.19 -15.57 -15.40
CA ARG A 208 3.23 -14.71 -14.78
C ARG A 208 4.24 -15.47 -13.91
N PRO A 209 5.53 -15.06 -13.91
CA PRO A 209 6.58 -15.70 -13.12
C PRO A 209 6.25 -15.63 -11.63
N GLU A 210 6.45 -16.74 -10.91
CA GLU A 210 6.33 -16.87 -9.44
C GLU A 210 6.98 -15.68 -8.71
N ALA A 211 8.14 -15.23 -9.20
CA ALA A 211 8.87 -14.08 -8.68
C ALA A 211 8.10 -12.75 -8.59
N MET A 212 7.13 -12.48 -9.49
CA MET A 212 6.33 -11.26 -9.44
C MET A 212 5.28 -11.32 -8.33
N ARG A 213 4.74 -12.51 -8.03
CA ARG A 213 3.84 -12.70 -6.90
C ARG A 213 4.58 -12.55 -5.58
N ASP A 214 5.74 -13.18 -5.51
CA ASP A 214 6.64 -13.09 -4.37
C ASP A 214 7.03 -11.63 -4.09
N THR A 215 7.37 -10.89 -5.13
CA THR A 215 7.70 -9.46 -5.04
C THR A 215 6.50 -8.64 -4.60
N SER A 216 5.33 -8.81 -5.24
CA SER A 216 4.10 -8.10 -4.88
C SER A 216 3.73 -8.29 -3.41
N PHE A 217 3.77 -9.55 -2.97
CA PHE A 217 3.43 -9.93 -1.61
C PHE A 217 4.44 -9.41 -0.58
N ALA A 218 5.74 -9.51 -0.86
CA ALA A 218 6.79 -8.98 0.03
C ALA A 218 6.68 -7.46 0.18
N LEU A 219 6.44 -6.74 -0.92
CA LEU A 219 6.21 -5.30 -0.92
C LEU A 219 4.98 -4.94 -0.09
N ALA A 220 3.83 -5.58 -0.33
CA ALA A 220 2.62 -5.33 0.45
C ALA A 220 2.79 -5.63 1.95
N SER A 221 3.62 -6.61 2.30
CA SER A 221 3.93 -6.97 3.69
C SER A 221 4.83 -5.94 4.39
N ALA A 222 5.55 -5.11 3.64
CA ALA A 222 6.35 -4.01 4.19
C ALA A 222 5.49 -2.79 4.60
N VAL A 223 4.20 -2.76 4.24
CA VAL A 223 3.28 -1.71 4.66
C VAL A 223 2.88 -1.91 6.13
N PRO A 224 3.04 -0.91 7.01
CA PRO A 224 2.71 -1.06 8.43
C PRO A 224 1.23 -1.38 8.70
N THR A 225 0.98 -2.47 9.42
CA THR A 225 -0.38 -2.90 9.80
C THR A 225 -0.94 -2.15 11.01
N ARG A 226 -0.10 -1.50 11.82
CA ARG A 226 -0.53 -0.68 12.95
C ARG A 226 -0.26 0.79 12.66
N SER A 227 -1.32 1.59 12.68
CA SER A 227 -1.19 3.03 12.86
C SER A 227 -0.64 3.22 14.27
N GLY A 228 0.64 3.54 14.40
CA GLY A 228 1.19 3.89 15.70
C GLY A 228 0.33 5.01 16.30
N SER A 229 -0.29 4.73 17.44
CA SER A 229 -0.82 5.78 18.31
C SER A 229 0.38 6.52 18.90
N ASP A 230 0.89 7.50 18.17
CA ASP A 230 1.55 8.63 18.82
C ASP A 230 0.44 9.54 19.35
N GLY A 231 0.33 9.61 20.68
CA GLY A 231 -0.64 10.37 21.46
C GLY A 231 -1.20 9.47 22.57
N GLY A 232 -0.96 9.70 23.86
CA GLY A 232 -0.91 11.00 24.56
C GLY A 232 -2.22 11.18 25.33
N GLY A 233 -2.12 11.29 26.65
CA GLY A 233 -3.17 11.81 27.53
C GLY A 233 -4.33 10.85 27.82
N GLY A 234 -4.23 10.13 28.92
CA GLY A 234 -5.35 9.48 29.60
C GLY A 234 -5.38 9.92 31.06
N ASP A 235 -5.46 11.23 31.29
CA ASP A 235 -5.94 11.80 32.54
C ASP A 235 -7.47 11.80 32.49
N GLY A 236 -8.13 11.45 33.59
CA GLY A 236 -9.58 11.61 33.75
C GLY A 236 -10.35 10.30 33.83
N GLY A 237 -10.36 9.73 35.03
CA GLY A 237 -11.30 8.70 35.45
C GLY A 237 -11.90 9.04 36.80
N ASP A 238 -12.52 10.22 36.92
CA ASP A 238 -13.55 10.47 37.93
C ASP A 238 -14.81 9.69 37.51
N GLY A 239 -15.25 8.79 38.37
CA GLY A 239 -16.44 7.98 38.13
C GLY A 239 -16.87 7.31 39.43
N GLY A 240 -17.72 8.01 40.17
CA GLY A 240 -18.36 7.52 41.39
C GLY A 240 -19.10 6.20 41.18
N GLY A 241 -19.14 5.41 42.26
CA GLY A 241 -19.89 4.18 42.38
C GLY A 241 -20.54 4.14 43.75
N ASP A 242 -21.75 4.71 43.78
CA ASP A 242 -22.92 4.43 44.60
C ASP A 242 -22.80 3.41 45.74
N GLY A 243 -23.25 3.86 46.92
CA GLY A 243 -23.58 3.01 48.04
C GLY A 243 -24.79 2.11 47.78
N GLY A 244 -24.92 1.07 48.60
CA GLY A 244 -26.15 0.33 48.75
C GLY A 244 -25.96 -1.13 49.18
N GLY A 245 -26.45 -1.44 50.39
CA GLY A 245 -26.72 -2.79 50.88
C GLY A 245 -25.71 -3.28 51.93
N GLY A 246 -26.04 -3.60 53.17
CA GLY A 246 -27.33 -3.96 53.77
C GLY A 246 -27.26 -5.38 54.34
N GLY A 247 -27.36 -5.51 55.67
CA GLY A 247 -27.57 -6.77 56.43
C GLY A 247 -26.28 -7.57 56.71
N GLY A 248 -26.06 -8.20 57.87
CA GLY A 248 -26.85 -8.43 59.08
C GLY A 248 -26.18 -9.56 59.90
N GLY A 249 -26.40 -9.62 61.22
CA GLY A 249 -26.03 -10.72 62.14
C GLY A 249 -24.57 -10.68 62.60
N ASP A 250 -24.21 -10.80 63.88
CA ASP A 250 -24.90 -11.21 65.11
C ASP A 250 -24.48 -10.29 66.29
#